data_AF-A0A3P7JWF5-F1
#
_entry.id   AF-A0A3P7JWF5-F1
#
_cell.length_a   1.000
_cell.length_b   1.000
_cell.length_c   1.000
_cell.angle_alpha   90.00
_cell.angle_beta   90.00
_cell.angle_gamma   90.00
#
_symmetry.space_group_name_H-M   'P 1'
#
loop_
_entity.id
_entity.type
_entity.pdbx_description
1 polymer ?
#
loop_
_entity_poly.entity_id
_entity_poly.type
_entity_poly.pdbx_seq_one_letter_code
_entity_poly.pdbx_strand_id
1 'polypeptide(L)'
;MGGGRSYLVNWTRGGERTDGKNIDLEWSKLGGARRVLTDTLSLQELKASDEKLLGIFAPSHFPMYLQEQLEGKKTVPRLSEMTVKAIEQLQQSEEGFFLMVEGGNIDIAEHDSHMHLAFGEVYEFEEAIRKVCFGS
;
A
#
# COMPACT_ATOMS: atom_id res chain seq x y z
N MET A 1 -0.66 -4.06 2.23
CA MET A 1 0.07 -3.21 1.27
C MET A 1 0.06 -1.79 1.82
N GLY A 2 1.16 -1.05 1.77
CA GLY A 2 1.22 0.29 2.34
C GLY A 2 2.63 0.89 2.35
N GLY A 3 2.89 1.79 3.28
CA GLY A 3 4.19 2.42 3.49
C GLY A 3 5.04 1.73 4.56
N GLY A 4 5.97 2.47 5.16
CA GLY A 4 6.75 2.02 6.32
C GLY A 4 8.01 1.22 6.01
N ARG A 5 8.58 1.33 4.80
CA ARG A 5 9.82 0.64 4.41
C ARG A 5 10.96 0.88 5.40
N SER A 6 11.10 2.10 5.92
CA SER A 6 12.19 2.47 6.81
C SER A 6 12.22 1.61 8.06
N TYR A 7 11.05 1.26 8.62
CA TYR A 7 10.94 0.46 9.84
C TYR A 7 11.23 -1.04 9.63
N LEU A 8 11.23 -1.49 8.37
CA LEU A 8 11.40 -2.90 7.98
C LEU A 8 12.81 -3.24 7.51
N VAL A 9 13.62 -2.23 7.20
CA VAL A 9 14.92 -2.40 6.54
C VAL A 9 16.05 -1.88 7.44
N ASN A 10 17.21 -2.52 7.36
CA ASN A 10 18.41 -2.08 8.10
C ASN A 10 18.90 -0.72 7.60
N TRP A 11 19.52 0.07 8.49
CA TRP A 11 20.09 1.38 8.16
C TRP A 11 21.11 1.34 7.01
N THR A 12 21.88 0.25 6.87
CA THR A 12 22.82 0.07 5.73
C THR A 12 22.13 -0.04 4.37
N ARG A 13 20.82 -0.33 4.34
CA ARG A 13 19.97 -0.41 3.13
C ARG A 13 18.96 0.75 3.06
N GLY A 14 19.18 1.81 3.83
CA GLY A 14 18.34 3.02 3.83
C GLY A 14 17.07 2.91 4.69
N GLY A 15 17.05 2.04 5.70
CA GLY A 15 15.99 2.03 6.71
C GLY A 15 16.46 2.55 8.08
N GLU A 16 15.75 2.18 9.14
CA GLU A 16 15.97 2.65 10.51
C GLU A 16 16.37 1.53 11.47
N ARG A 17 16.30 0.26 11.03
CA ARG A 17 16.61 -0.87 11.93
C ARG A 17 18.11 -0.92 12.23
N THR A 18 18.45 -1.09 13.51
CA THR A 18 19.83 -1.22 14.01
C THR A 18 20.21 -2.66 14.38
N ASP A 19 19.27 -3.59 14.34
CA ASP A 19 19.44 -4.99 14.76
C ASP A 19 19.98 -5.92 13.66
N GLY A 20 20.46 -5.36 12.55
CA GLY A 20 20.98 -6.11 11.40
C GLY A 20 19.91 -6.79 10.53
N LYS A 21 18.62 -6.71 10.89
CA LYS A 21 17.55 -7.44 10.20
C LYS A 21 16.98 -6.69 9.00
N ASN A 22 16.48 -7.46 8.05
CA ASN A 22 15.85 -6.96 6.84
C ASN A 22 14.56 -7.76 6.59
N ILE A 23 13.45 -7.23 7.09
CA ILE A 23 12.17 -7.95 7.15
C ILE A 23 11.63 -8.24 5.73
N ASP A 24 11.88 -7.34 4.78
CA ASP A 24 11.54 -7.54 3.36
C ASP A 24 12.24 -8.78 2.77
N LEU A 25 13.53 -8.97 3.10
CA LEU A 25 14.32 -10.12 2.64
C LEU A 25 14.00 -11.39 3.42
N GLU A 26 13.82 -11.29 4.74
CA GLU A 26 13.45 -12.43 5.59
C GLU A 26 12.07 -12.98 5.22
N TRP A 27 11.11 -12.10 4.96
CA TRP A 27 9.76 -12.49 4.54
C TRP A 27 9.78 -13.22 3.19
N SER A 28 10.60 -12.78 2.23
CA SER A 28 10.76 -13.43 0.93
C SER A 28 11.36 -14.84 1.02
N LYS A 29 12.08 -15.15 2.11
CA LYS A 29 12.71 -16.45 2.35
C LYS A 29 11.81 -17.45 3.08
N LEU A 30 10.65 -17.00 3.58
CA LEU A 30 9.68 -17.90 4.21
C LEU A 30 9.07 -18.84 3.16
N GLY A 31 8.59 -20.00 3.60
CA GLY A 31 7.99 -20.99 2.69
C GLY A 31 6.78 -20.48 1.90
N GLY A 32 6.57 -21.10 0.74
CA GLY A 32 5.55 -20.71 -0.27
C GLY A 32 6.10 -19.73 -1.30
N ALA A 33 5.35 -19.52 -2.39
CA ALA A 33 5.68 -18.48 -3.37
C ALA A 33 5.39 -17.10 -2.76
N ARG A 34 6.38 -16.21 -2.74
CA ARG A 34 6.31 -14.91 -2.06
C ARG A 34 6.96 -13.82 -2.89
N ARG A 35 6.34 -12.65 -2.92
CA ARG A 35 6.85 -11.50 -3.68
C ARG A 35 6.71 -10.19 -2.91
N VAL A 36 7.78 -9.41 -2.86
CA VAL A 36 7.78 -8.05 -2.31
C VAL A 36 7.61 -7.07 -3.46
N LEU A 37 6.65 -6.16 -3.33
CA LEU A 37 6.36 -5.11 -4.31
C LEU A 37 6.80 -3.77 -3.72
N THR A 38 7.58 -2.99 -4.45
CA THR A 38 8.19 -1.75 -3.92
C THR A 38 7.85 -0.49 -4.68
N ASP A 39 7.16 -0.62 -5.81
CA ASP A 39 6.84 0.49 -6.71
C ASP A 39 5.53 0.24 -7.45
N THR A 40 4.96 1.32 -7.99
CA THR A 40 3.68 1.29 -8.70
C THR A 40 3.69 0.34 -9.91
N LEU A 41 4.82 0.22 -10.61
CA LEU A 41 4.92 -0.64 -11.79
C LEU A 41 4.80 -2.11 -11.39
N SER A 42 5.51 -2.53 -10.33
CA SER A 42 5.43 -3.88 -9.79
C SER A 42 4.02 -4.29 -9.35
N LEU A 43 3.21 -3.33 -8.88
CA LEU A 43 1.80 -3.55 -8.56
C LEU A 43 0.92 -3.63 -9.82
N GLN A 44 1.18 -2.81 -10.83
CA GLN A 44 0.42 -2.81 -12.09
C GLN A 44 0.63 -4.09 -12.90
N GLU A 45 1.87 -4.58 -12.94
CA GLU A 45 2.25 -5.82 -13.64
C GLU A 45 1.80 -7.09 -12.89
N LEU A 46 1.34 -6.95 -11.64
CA LEU A 46 0.87 -8.06 -10.85
C LEU A 46 -0.33 -8.73 -11.52
N LYS A 47 -0.18 -10.03 -11.74
CA LYS A 47 -1.25 -10.94 -12.14
C LYS A 47 -1.65 -11.78 -10.94
N ALA A 48 -2.96 -11.97 -10.77
CA ALA A 48 -3.51 -12.81 -9.71
C ALA A 48 -2.88 -14.22 -9.75
N SER A 49 -2.46 -14.70 -8.58
CA SER A 49 -1.77 -15.98 -8.41
C SER A 49 -1.95 -16.49 -6.97
N ASP A 50 -1.34 -17.64 -6.65
CA ASP A 50 -1.25 -18.17 -5.29
C ASP A 50 -0.08 -17.56 -4.47
N GLU A 51 0.67 -16.62 -5.05
CA GLU A 51 1.76 -15.94 -4.36
C GLU A 51 1.24 -15.13 -3.16
N LYS A 52 1.99 -15.15 -2.06
CA LYS A 52 1.78 -14.18 -0.97
C LYS A 52 2.51 -12.90 -1.35
N LEU A 53 1.87 -11.75 -1.10
CA LEU A 53 2.38 -10.46 -1.50
C LEU A 53 2.65 -9.55 -0.29
N LEU A 54 3.76 -8.83 -0.34
CA LEU A 54 4.12 -7.77 0.61
C LEU A 54 4.40 -6.49 -0.18
N GLY A 55 3.41 -5.61 -0.29
CA GLY A 55 3.57 -4.31 -0.95
C GLY A 55 4.00 -3.22 0.04
N ILE A 56 5.18 -2.64 -0.18
CA ILE A 56 5.79 -1.58 0.62
C ILE A 56 6.28 -0.47 -0.32
N PHE A 57 5.50 0.59 -0.48
CA PHE A 57 5.68 1.58 -1.55
C PHE A 57 6.28 2.92 -1.10
N ALA A 58 6.35 3.17 0.22
CA ALA A 58 6.88 4.43 0.77
C ALA A 58 7.82 4.19 1.97
N PRO A 59 8.77 5.11 2.24
CA PRO A 59 9.63 5.04 3.43
C PRO A 59 8.86 5.06 4.76
N SER A 60 7.90 5.98 4.91
CA SER A 60 7.00 6.08 6.06
C SER A 60 5.56 6.13 5.58
N HIS A 61 4.84 7.24 5.78
CA HIS A 61 3.47 7.42 5.29
C HIS A 61 3.46 7.67 3.78
N PHE A 62 2.28 7.52 3.18
CA PHE A 62 2.10 7.88 1.78
C PHE A 62 2.02 9.40 1.64
N PRO A 63 2.50 9.97 0.53
CA PRO A 63 2.19 11.36 0.21
C PRO A 63 0.67 11.52 0.10
N MET A 64 0.16 12.69 0.50
CA MET A 64 -1.27 12.99 0.43
C MET A 64 -1.72 13.12 -1.02
N TYR A 65 -2.93 12.67 -1.30
CA TYR A 65 -3.61 12.70 -2.59
C TYR A 65 -3.53 14.07 -3.26
N LEU A 66 -4.00 15.12 -2.57
CA LEU A 66 -4.03 16.47 -3.15
C LEU A 66 -2.63 17.03 -3.40
N GLN A 67 -1.66 16.68 -2.56
CA GLN A 67 -0.28 17.11 -2.77
C GLN A 67 0.27 16.53 -4.08
N GLU A 68 0.09 15.22 -4.31
CA GLU A 68 0.52 14.60 -5.56
C GLU A 68 -0.23 15.13 -6.78
N GLN A 69 -1.52 15.50 -6.64
CA GLN A 69 -2.29 16.14 -7.71
C GLN A 69 -1.71 17.51 -8.07
N LEU A 70 -1.40 18.34 -7.06
CA LEU A 70 -0.83 19.68 -7.25
C LEU A 70 0.57 19.62 -7.85
N GLU A 71 1.38 18.64 -7.43
CA GLU A 71 2.73 18.41 -7.95
C GLU A 71 2.72 17.71 -9.33
N GLY A 72 1.56 17.21 -9.78
CA GLY A 72 1.43 16.46 -11.03
C GLY A 72 2.24 15.17 -11.05
N LYS A 73 2.57 14.62 -9.88
CA LYS A 73 3.50 13.50 -9.72
C LYS A 73 2.94 12.47 -8.76
N LYS A 74 2.56 11.31 -9.31
CA LYS A 74 2.19 10.13 -8.53
C LYS A 74 3.42 9.26 -8.30
N THR A 75 3.78 9.07 -7.04
CA THR A 75 4.97 8.32 -6.61
C THR A 75 4.65 6.96 -6.01
N VAL A 76 3.43 6.79 -5.49
CA VAL A 76 2.93 5.55 -4.90
C VAL A 76 1.62 5.10 -5.58
N PRO A 77 1.24 3.81 -5.53
CA PRO A 77 -0.08 3.39 -5.98
C PRO A 77 -1.17 4.00 -5.10
N ARG A 78 -2.33 4.27 -5.72
CA ARG A 78 -3.52 4.77 -5.00
C ARG A 78 -4.10 3.67 -4.12
N LEU A 79 -4.77 4.06 -3.03
CA LEU A 79 -5.51 3.13 -2.17
C LEU A 79 -6.50 2.30 -2.97
N SER A 80 -7.19 2.92 -3.93
CA SER A 80 -8.14 2.23 -4.81
C SER A 80 -7.47 1.19 -5.71
N GLU A 81 -6.25 1.45 -6.20
CA GLU A 81 -5.49 0.50 -7.02
C GLU A 81 -4.97 -0.68 -6.20
N MET A 82 -4.43 -0.40 -5.01
CA MET A 82 -4.01 -1.44 -4.08
C MET A 82 -5.19 -2.31 -3.66
N THR A 83 -6.37 -1.71 -3.44
CA THR A 83 -7.58 -2.43 -3.06
C THR A 83 -8.03 -3.38 -4.15
N VAL A 84 -8.11 -2.91 -5.41
CA VAL A 84 -8.47 -3.76 -6.55
C VAL A 84 -7.50 -4.93 -6.69
N LYS A 85 -6.19 -4.67 -6.63
CA LYS A 85 -5.17 -5.72 -6.71
C LYS A 85 -5.21 -6.70 -5.55
N ALA A 86 -5.52 -6.24 -4.34
CA ALA A 86 -5.71 -7.12 -3.19
C ALA A 86 -6.89 -8.07 -3.43
N ILE A 87 -8.00 -7.56 -3.94
CA ILE A 87 -9.18 -8.37 -4.24
C ILE A 87 -8.88 -9.38 -5.35
N GLU A 88 -8.27 -8.96 -6.46
CA GLU A 88 -7.87 -9.86 -7.55
C GLU A 88 -7.01 -11.04 -7.05
N GLN A 89 -6.07 -10.77 -6.14
CA GLN A 89 -5.23 -11.80 -5.53
C GLN A 89 -6.00 -12.70 -4.56
N LEU A 90 -6.83 -12.12 -3.69
CA LEU A 90 -7.53 -12.85 -2.62
C LEU A 90 -8.72 -13.67 -3.13
N GLN A 91 -9.37 -13.23 -4.22
CA GLN A 91 -10.47 -13.95 -4.86
C GLN A 91 -10.07 -15.29 -5.47
N GLN A 92 -8.77 -15.59 -5.58
CA GLN A 92 -8.30 -16.91 -6.00
C GLN A 92 -8.60 -18.00 -4.96
N SER A 93 -8.89 -17.64 -3.72
CA SER A 93 -9.24 -18.57 -2.64
C SER A 93 -10.72 -18.94 -2.67
N GLU A 94 -11.02 -20.24 -2.77
CA GLU A 94 -12.40 -20.76 -2.69
C GLU A 94 -13.00 -20.66 -1.28
N GLU A 95 -12.16 -20.53 -0.24
CA GLU A 95 -12.59 -20.42 1.16
C GLU A 95 -13.06 -18.99 1.54
N GLY A 96 -13.07 -18.08 0.57
CA GLY A 96 -13.30 -16.65 0.79
C GLY A 96 -12.06 -15.95 1.36
N PHE A 97 -12.22 -14.67 1.70
CA PHE A 97 -11.14 -13.85 2.23
C PHE A 97 -11.65 -12.76 3.17
N PHE A 98 -10.73 -12.27 4.01
CA PHE A 98 -10.90 -11.03 4.76
C PHE A 98 -9.92 -9.99 4.22
N LEU A 99 -10.40 -8.77 4.00
CA LEU A 99 -9.60 -7.64 3.54
C LEU A 99 -9.88 -6.41 4.41
N MET A 100 -8.81 -5.80 4.92
CA MET A 100 -8.83 -4.51 5.59
C MET A 100 -8.23 -3.44 4.68
N VAL A 101 -8.95 -2.34 4.50
CA VAL A 101 -8.53 -1.15 3.74
C VAL A 101 -8.63 0.05 4.67
N GLU A 102 -7.56 0.82 4.77
CA GLU A 102 -7.44 1.94 5.71
C GLU A 102 -7.04 3.22 4.98
N GLY A 103 -7.77 4.32 5.22
CA GLY A 103 -7.44 5.67 4.76
C GLY A 103 -6.61 6.44 5.79
N GLY A 104 -5.43 5.92 6.15
CA GLY A 104 -4.67 6.40 7.32
C GLY A 104 -4.20 7.87 7.25
N ASN A 105 -4.09 8.45 6.06
CA ASN A 105 -3.72 9.86 5.89
C ASN A 105 -4.83 10.84 6.32
N ILE A 106 -6.10 10.40 6.44
CA ILE A 106 -7.19 11.25 6.95
C ILE A 106 -6.85 11.71 8.38
N ASP A 107 -6.42 10.77 9.22
CA ASP A 107 -6.03 11.03 10.62
C ASP A 107 -4.82 11.97 10.70
N ILE A 108 -3.82 11.77 9.84
CA ILE A 108 -2.63 12.65 9.76
C ILE A 108 -3.04 14.08 9.37
N ALA A 109 -3.90 14.23 8.35
CA ALA A 109 -4.34 15.54 7.89
C ALA A 109 -5.19 16.27 8.93
N GLU A 110 -6.03 15.54 9.69
CA GLU A 110 -6.78 16.11 10.81
C GLU A 110 -5.88 16.50 11.99
N HIS A 111 -4.89 15.67 12.33
CA HIS A 111 -3.90 15.99 13.34
C HIS A 111 -3.12 17.26 13.03
N ASP A 112 -2.76 17.48 11.77
CA ASP A 112 -2.07 18.68 11.31
C ASP A 112 -3.01 19.88 11.06
N SER A 113 -4.31 19.75 11.35
CA SER A 113 -5.35 20.77 11.12
C SER A 113 -5.50 21.21 9.65
N HIS A 114 -5.16 20.34 8.70
CA HIS A 114 -5.26 20.58 7.26
C HIS A 114 -6.55 20.00 6.68
N MET A 115 -7.69 20.61 7.02
CA MET A 115 -9.02 20.09 6.66
C MET A 115 -9.22 19.89 5.15
N HIS A 116 -8.61 20.73 4.30
CA HIS A 116 -8.67 20.56 2.84
C HIS A 116 -7.94 19.30 2.35
N LEU A 117 -6.83 18.91 2.98
CA LEU A 117 -6.13 17.66 2.68
C LEU A 117 -6.92 16.45 3.18
N ALA A 118 -7.55 16.55 4.35
CA ALA A 118 -8.42 15.50 4.89
C ALA A 118 -9.57 15.16 3.92
N PHE A 119 -10.22 16.17 3.33
CA PHE A 119 -11.26 15.93 2.30
C PHE A 119 -10.71 15.21 1.05
N GLY A 120 -9.47 15.50 0.66
CA GLY A 120 -8.80 14.80 -0.44
C GLY A 120 -8.60 13.32 -0.14
N GLU A 121 -8.16 12.98 1.07
CA GLU A 121 -7.96 11.59 1.49
C GLU A 121 -9.29 10.83 1.65
N VAL A 122 -10.34 11.50 2.17
CA VAL A 122 -11.69 10.93 2.23
C VAL A 122 -12.20 10.59 0.82
N TYR A 123 -11.95 11.45 -0.16
CA TYR A 123 -12.29 11.19 -1.56
C TYR A 123 -11.55 9.95 -2.10
N GLU A 124 -10.24 9.81 -1.84
CA GLU A 124 -9.50 8.62 -2.28
C GLU A 124 -10.01 7.32 -1.61
N PHE A 125 -10.42 7.40 -0.34
CA PHE A 125 -11.04 6.27 0.36
C PHE A 125 -12.41 5.90 -0.21
N GLU A 126 -13.26 6.89 -0.52
CA GLU A 126 -14.55 6.67 -1.19
C GLU A 126 -14.37 6.01 -2.56
N GLU A 127 -13.38 6.46 -3.34
CA GLU A 127 -13.06 5.84 -4.63
C GLU A 127 -12.62 4.37 -4.48
N ALA A 128 -11.91 4.02 -3.40
CA ALA A 128 -11.60 2.63 -3.10
C ALA A 128 -12.87 1.82 -2.85
N ILE A 129 -13.78 2.30 -1.99
CA ILE A 129 -15.07 1.64 -1.72
C ILE A 129 -15.88 1.49 -3.00
N ARG A 130 -15.99 2.56 -3.80
CA ARG A 130 -16.76 2.58 -5.04
C ARG A 130 -16.27 1.52 -6.02
N LYS A 131 -14.95 1.36 -6.17
CA LYS A 131 -14.37 0.29 -7.01
C LYS A 131 -14.70 -1.10 -6.50
N VAL A 132 -14.74 -1.32 -5.18
CA VAL A 132 -15.11 -2.62 -4.61
C VAL A 132 -16.59 -2.95 -4.81
N CYS A 133 -17.48 -1.99 -4.56
CA CYS A 133 -18.92 -2.24 -4.55
C CYS A 133 -19.56 -2.22 -5.95
N PHE A 134 -19.00 -1.44 -6.89
CA PHE A 134 -19.62 -1.19 -8.20
C PHE A 134 -18.68 -1.47 -9.38
N GLY A 135 -17.43 -1.86 -9.11
CA GLY A 135 -16.46 -2.28 -10.12
C GLY A 135 -16.35 -3.79 -10.17
N SER A 136 -17.35 -4.46 -10.75
CA SER A 136 -17.29 -5.87 -11.17
C SER A 136 -17.76 -5.97 -12.61
#